data_AF-A0A4Q4VXZ1-F1
#
_entry.id   AF-A0A4Q4VXZ1-F1
#
_cell.length_a   1.000
_cell.length_b   1.000
_cell.length_c   1.000
_cell.angle_alpha   90.00
_cell.angle_beta   90.00
_cell.angle_gamma   90.00
#
_symmetry.space_group_name_H-M   'P 1'
#
loop_
_entity.id
_entity.type
_entity.pdbx_description
1 polymer ?
#
loop_
_entity_poly.entity_id
_entity_poly.type
_entity_poly.pdbx_seq_one_letter_code
_entity_poly.pdbx_strand_id
1 'polypeptide(L)'
;MGLPLRMDNIHAPTVPAGPSSRPLTNGSGAQLSFAELQMKKDNMESELKALSGVLDSHGVNMDTPLTTMDGFPRSDINVAQIRTTRSRIIHLRNDYKDLMNAIEKHLHEHFASLQDTDDIIPSSAHRSEMMGESIPERLEEPFAKVNSVVTGSPADSAGLKAGDEIRNFGYVNKSNHDGLKKVAECVQGNEGNMPKTGAKTLYSKGYSSGSPVQHLRVKDKNCS
;
A
#
# COMPACT_ATOMS: atom_id res chain seq x y z
N MET A 1 78.72 -23.74 -10.04
CA MET A 1 77.64 -24.74 -10.19
C MET A 1 76.79 -24.71 -8.93
N GLY A 2 75.86 -23.76 -8.84
CA GLY A 2 74.99 -23.58 -7.67
C GLY A 2 73.66 -24.31 -7.87
N LEU A 3 73.34 -25.25 -6.99
CA LEU A 3 72.02 -25.90 -6.95
C LEU A 3 71.05 -25.00 -6.17
N PRO A 4 69.89 -24.61 -6.72
CA PRO A 4 68.88 -23.92 -5.93
C PRO A 4 68.15 -24.93 -5.05
N LEU A 5 68.27 -24.75 -3.73
CA LEU A 5 67.45 -25.45 -2.74
C LEU A 5 65.98 -25.07 -2.98
N ARG A 6 65.19 -26.03 -3.47
CA ARG A 6 63.73 -25.96 -3.43
C ARG A 6 63.31 -25.96 -1.96
N MET A 7 62.79 -24.84 -1.48
CA MET A 7 62.02 -24.80 -0.23
C MET A 7 60.65 -25.43 -0.50
N ASP A 8 60.49 -26.70 -0.13
CA ASP A 8 59.18 -27.33 -0.04
C ASP A 8 58.42 -26.68 1.14
N ASN A 9 57.38 -25.93 0.81
CA ASN A 9 56.50 -25.27 1.76
C ASN A 9 55.58 -26.33 2.41
N ILE A 10 56.05 -26.97 3.48
CA ILE A 10 55.38 -28.08 4.19
C ILE A 10 54.18 -27.63 5.07
N HIS A 11 53.77 -26.35 5.01
CA HIS A 11 52.72 -25.80 5.88
C HIS A 11 51.45 -25.31 5.16
N ALA A 12 51.27 -25.62 3.87
CA ALA A 12 50.01 -25.35 3.20
C ALA A 12 49.06 -26.56 3.38
N PRO A 13 47.94 -26.45 4.13
CA PRO A 13 46.88 -27.45 4.03
C PRO A 13 46.28 -27.35 2.62
N THR A 14 46.79 -28.15 1.69
CA THR A 14 46.18 -28.36 0.38
C THR A 14 44.90 -29.16 0.58
N VAL A 15 43.82 -28.48 0.95
CA VAL A 15 42.48 -29.03 0.83
C VAL A 15 42.07 -28.80 -0.63
N PRO A 16 41.86 -29.84 -1.44
CA PRO A 16 41.30 -29.64 -2.78
C PRO A 16 39.93 -29.00 -2.59
N ALA A 17 39.78 -27.77 -3.08
CA ALA A 17 38.48 -27.11 -3.14
C ALA A 17 37.60 -27.95 -4.08
N GLY A 18 36.80 -28.84 -3.49
CA GLY A 18 35.68 -29.47 -4.19
C GLY A 18 34.72 -28.40 -4.69
N PRO A 19 33.85 -28.72 -5.67
CA PRO A 19 32.86 -27.77 -6.15
C PRO A 19 32.03 -27.28 -4.94
N SER A 20 32.28 -26.04 -4.53
CA SER A 20 31.46 -25.37 -3.52
C SER A 20 30.07 -25.33 -4.13
N SER A 21 29.20 -26.20 -3.62
CA SER A 21 27.79 -26.24 -3.95
C SER A 21 27.16 -25.02 -3.30
N ARG A 22 27.50 -23.82 -3.80
CA ARG A 22 26.63 -22.67 -3.64
C ARG A 22 25.33 -23.10 -4.29
N PRO A 23 24.19 -23.15 -3.58
CA PRO A 23 22.93 -23.29 -4.27
C PRO A 23 22.89 -22.14 -5.26
N LEU A 24 22.84 -22.50 -6.55
CA LEU A 24 22.44 -21.56 -7.59
C LEU A 24 21.14 -20.95 -7.06
N THR A 25 21.16 -19.64 -6.84
CA THR A 25 19.93 -18.90 -6.62
C THR A 25 19.07 -19.22 -7.83
N ASN A 26 18.10 -20.11 -7.65
CA ASN A 26 17.15 -20.44 -8.68
C ASN A 26 16.43 -19.12 -8.95
N GLY A 27 16.78 -18.50 -10.08
CA GLY A 27 15.94 -17.55 -10.78
C GLY A 27 14.62 -18.26 -11.04
N SER A 28 13.74 -18.20 -10.06
CA SER A 28 12.43 -18.80 -10.09
C SER A 28 11.57 -17.83 -10.88
N GLY A 29 11.70 -17.92 -12.21
CA GLY A 29 10.89 -17.23 -13.20
C GLY A 29 9.47 -17.78 -13.26
N ALA A 30 8.81 -17.83 -12.11
CA ALA A 30 7.37 -17.92 -12.01
C ALA A 30 6.98 -16.79 -11.06
N GLN A 31 6.39 -15.73 -11.61
CA GLN A 31 5.74 -14.70 -10.80
C GLN A 31 4.67 -15.44 -9.99
N LEU A 32 4.96 -15.74 -8.74
CA LEU A 32 3.99 -16.30 -7.81
C LEU A 32 2.80 -15.36 -7.78
N SER A 33 1.59 -15.91 -7.80
CA SER A 33 0.39 -15.10 -7.65
C SER A 33 0.47 -14.28 -6.36
N PHE A 34 -0.11 -13.09 -6.36
CA PHE A 34 -0.19 -12.26 -5.16
C PHE A 34 -0.73 -13.04 -3.93
N ALA A 35 -1.70 -13.93 -4.15
CA ALA A 35 -2.23 -14.79 -3.10
C ALA A 35 -1.20 -15.80 -2.56
N GLU A 36 -0.34 -16.34 -3.43
CA GLU A 36 0.74 -17.24 -3.04
C GLU A 36 1.85 -16.49 -2.28
N LEU A 37 2.17 -15.26 -2.69
CA LEU A 37 3.10 -14.39 -1.97
C LEU A 37 2.58 -14.06 -0.56
N GLN A 38 1.28 -13.79 -0.42
CA GLN A 38 0.65 -13.55 0.88
C GLN A 38 0.69 -14.80 1.77
N MET A 39 0.38 -15.98 1.21
CA MET A 39 0.50 -17.23 1.97
C MET A 39 1.94 -17.49 2.44
N LYS A 40 2.93 -17.23 1.57
CA LYS A 40 4.35 -17.37 1.92
C LYS A 40 4.76 -16.37 3.01
N LYS A 41 4.24 -15.14 2.96
CA LYS A 41 4.41 -14.14 4.02
C LYS A 41 3.91 -14.69 5.37
N ASP A 42 2.67 -15.16 5.42
CA ASP A 42 2.04 -15.64 6.65
C ASP A 42 2.80 -16.86 7.22
N ASN A 43 3.26 -17.76 6.35
CA ASN A 43 4.09 -18.90 6.74
C ASN A 43 5.41 -18.44 7.40
N MET A 44 6.13 -17.49 6.79
CA MET A 44 7.38 -16.97 7.35
C MET A 44 7.15 -16.22 8.67
N GLU A 45 6.07 -15.45 8.80
CA GLU A 45 5.70 -14.79 10.05
C GLU A 45 5.39 -15.81 11.16
N SER A 46 4.68 -16.88 10.83
CA SER A 46 4.40 -17.96 11.79
C SER A 46 5.68 -18.66 12.25
N GLU A 47 6.63 -18.92 11.34
CA GLU A 47 7.91 -19.54 11.66
C GLU A 47 8.77 -18.60 12.53
N LEU A 48 8.83 -17.31 12.19
CA LEU A 48 9.51 -16.30 13.00
C LEU A 48 8.93 -16.23 14.41
N LYS A 49 7.60 -16.27 14.55
CA LYS A 49 6.93 -16.27 15.86
C LYS A 49 7.25 -17.52 16.66
N ALA A 50 7.24 -18.69 16.03
CA ALA A 50 7.60 -19.95 16.68
C ALA A 50 9.04 -19.95 17.19
N LEU A 51 10.00 -19.53 16.35
CA LEU A 51 11.42 -19.46 16.71
C LEU A 51 11.69 -18.39 17.78
N SER A 52 10.96 -17.28 17.75
CA SER A 52 11.04 -16.26 18.80
C SER A 52 10.55 -16.82 20.14
N GLY A 53 9.44 -17.58 20.15
CA GLY A 53 8.97 -18.27 21.36
C GLY A 53 9.96 -19.28 21.92
N VAL A 54 10.75 -19.96 21.06
CA VAL A 54 11.86 -20.83 21.52
C VAL A 54 12.91 -20.00 22.25
N LEU A 55 13.30 -18.84 21.73
CA LEU A 55 14.26 -17.95 22.40
C LEU A 55 13.71 -17.41 23.74
N ASP A 56 12.44 -17.02 23.77
CA ASP A 56 11.75 -16.55 24.98
C ASP A 56 11.71 -17.63 26.06
N SER A 57 11.52 -18.91 25.68
CA SER A 57 11.54 -20.04 26.62
C SER A 57 12.89 -20.24 27.31
N HIS A 58 13.98 -19.81 26.67
CA HIS A 58 15.31 -19.81 27.25
C HIS A 58 15.64 -18.49 27.98
N GLY A 59 14.77 -17.48 27.93
CA GLY A 59 14.98 -16.16 28.52
C GLY A 59 16.07 -15.34 27.82
N VAL A 60 16.26 -15.57 26.51
CA VAL A 60 17.38 -15.05 25.73
C VAL A 60 16.84 -14.37 24.47
N ASN A 61 17.40 -13.22 24.06
CA ASN A 61 16.99 -12.52 22.83
C ASN A 61 17.95 -12.79 21.68
N MET A 62 17.89 -12.02 20.58
CA MET A 62 18.86 -12.12 19.48
C MET A 62 20.26 -11.62 19.86
N ASP A 63 20.36 -10.67 20.79
CA ASP A 63 21.60 -9.94 21.08
C ASP A 63 22.24 -10.33 22.43
N THR A 64 21.54 -11.12 23.25
CA THR A 64 22.03 -11.52 24.56
C THR A 64 23.34 -12.33 24.44
N PRO A 65 24.36 -12.07 25.27
CA PRO A 65 25.62 -12.81 25.24
C PRO A 65 25.40 -14.29 25.59
N LEU A 66 26.04 -15.19 24.85
CA LEU A 66 25.98 -16.65 25.05
C LEU A 66 27.18 -17.19 25.84
N THR A 67 28.07 -16.29 26.26
CA THR A 67 29.28 -16.59 27.01
C THR A 67 29.27 -15.84 28.33
N THR A 68 29.92 -16.42 29.32
CA THR A 68 30.20 -15.78 30.60
C THR A 68 31.36 -14.78 30.43
N MET A 69 31.62 -13.95 31.44
CA MET A 69 32.66 -12.89 31.42
C MET A 69 34.09 -13.41 31.21
N ASP A 70 34.32 -14.66 31.56
CA ASP A 70 35.55 -15.44 31.37
C ASP A 70 35.70 -16.01 29.95
N GLY A 71 34.68 -15.85 29.09
CA GLY A 71 34.71 -16.29 27.69
C GLY A 71 34.24 -17.73 27.45
N PHE A 72 33.77 -18.44 28.48
CA PHE A 72 33.25 -19.80 28.32
C PHE A 72 31.76 -19.82 27.98
N PRO A 73 31.26 -20.85 27.26
CA PRO A 73 29.83 -21.01 26.99
C PRO A 73 29.04 -21.07 28.30
N ARG A 74 27.90 -20.39 28.32
CA ARG A 74 27.02 -20.38 29.50
C ARG A 74 26.43 -21.77 29.73
N SER A 75 26.42 -22.23 30.98
CA SER A 75 25.97 -23.58 31.37
C SER A 75 24.48 -23.68 31.69
N ASP A 76 23.81 -22.55 31.91
CA ASP A 76 22.38 -22.42 32.21
C ASP A 76 21.48 -22.54 30.97
N ILE A 77 22.03 -22.41 29.76
CA ILE A 77 21.28 -22.41 28.50
C ILE A 77 21.87 -23.36 27.46
N ASN A 78 21.04 -23.83 26.54
CA ASN A 78 21.50 -24.58 25.38
C ASN A 78 22.05 -23.64 24.31
N VAL A 79 23.33 -23.27 24.43
CA VAL A 79 24.04 -22.36 23.51
C VAL A 79 23.97 -22.83 22.06
N ALA A 80 24.05 -24.14 21.80
CA ALA A 80 24.04 -24.70 20.45
C ALA A 80 22.67 -24.47 19.77
N GLN A 81 21.59 -24.77 20.47
CA GLN A 81 20.22 -24.54 19.99
C GLN A 81 19.94 -23.05 19.78
N ILE A 82 20.36 -22.20 20.72
CA ILE A 82 20.14 -20.75 20.57
C ILE A 82 20.88 -20.22 19.35
N ARG A 83 22.10 -20.68 19.09
CA ARG A 83 22.88 -20.25 17.92
C ARG A 83 22.22 -20.65 16.60
N THR A 84 21.69 -21.87 16.50
CA THR A 84 20.98 -22.33 15.29
C THR A 84 19.65 -21.59 15.12
N THR A 85 18.88 -21.41 16.19
CA THR A 85 17.63 -20.64 16.18
C THR A 85 17.87 -19.20 15.74
N ARG A 86 18.88 -18.52 16.30
CA ARG A 86 19.25 -17.15 15.89
C ARG A 86 19.64 -17.08 14.42
N SER A 87 20.48 -18.01 13.95
CA SER A 87 20.87 -18.06 12.54
C SER A 87 19.66 -18.24 11.62
N ARG A 88 18.71 -19.11 11.99
CA ARG A 88 17.47 -19.31 11.24
C ARG A 88 16.61 -18.06 11.19
N ILE A 89 16.44 -17.37 12.32
CA ILE A 89 15.70 -16.09 12.39
C ILE A 89 16.35 -15.04 11.49
N ILE A 90 17.68 -14.93 11.46
CA ILE A 90 18.38 -13.98 10.59
C ILE A 90 18.08 -14.25 9.12
N HIS A 91 18.18 -15.50 8.68
CA HIS A 91 17.86 -15.87 7.30
C HIS A 91 16.40 -15.56 6.96
N LEU A 92 15.45 -15.99 7.80
CA LEU A 92 14.03 -15.71 7.59
C LEU A 92 13.71 -14.22 7.55
N ARG A 93 14.37 -13.40 8.36
CA ARG A 93 14.20 -11.93 8.32
C ARG A 93 14.70 -11.33 7.01
N ASN A 94 15.78 -11.86 6.44
CA ASN A 94 16.28 -11.41 5.15
C ASN A 94 15.34 -11.86 4.03
N ASP A 95 14.94 -13.13 4.02
CA ASP A 95 14.00 -13.67 3.05
C ASP A 95 12.63 -12.95 3.09
N TYR A 96 12.16 -12.59 4.29
CA TYR A 96 10.94 -11.81 4.48
C TYR A 96 11.07 -10.40 3.87
N LYS A 97 12.21 -9.73 4.04
CA LYS A 97 12.46 -8.42 3.40
C LYS A 97 12.43 -8.55 1.87
N ASP A 98 13.07 -9.58 1.34
CA ASP A 98 13.09 -9.83 -0.11
C ASP A 98 11.69 -10.13 -0.65
N LEU A 99 10.89 -10.89 0.10
CA LEU A 99 9.50 -11.16 -0.24
C LEU A 99 8.64 -9.88 -0.21
N MET A 100 8.80 -9.02 0.79
CA MET A 100 8.08 -7.74 0.85
C MET A 100 8.41 -6.84 -0.34
N ASN A 101 9.69 -6.78 -0.74
CA ASN A 101 10.10 -6.06 -1.95
C ASN A 101 9.46 -6.65 -3.22
N ALA A 102 9.33 -7.97 -3.31
CA ALA A 102 8.66 -8.63 -4.42
C ALA A 102 7.15 -8.34 -4.45
N ILE A 103 6.49 -8.32 -3.30
CA ILE A 103 5.07 -7.94 -3.17
C ILE A 103 4.86 -6.50 -3.62
N GLU A 104 5.70 -5.57 -3.17
CA GLU A 104 5.63 -4.15 -3.56
C GLU A 104 5.76 -3.99 -5.07
N LYS A 105 6.74 -4.67 -5.68
CA LYS A 105 6.94 -4.66 -7.12
C LYS A 105 5.73 -5.21 -7.88
N HIS A 106 5.18 -6.35 -7.47
CA HIS A 106 4.01 -6.95 -8.10
C HIS A 106 2.78 -6.03 -8.00
N LEU A 107 2.63 -5.32 -6.88
CA LEU A 107 1.55 -4.36 -6.67
C LEU A 107 1.70 -3.14 -7.59
N HIS A 108 2.91 -2.58 -7.71
CA HIS A 108 3.18 -1.48 -8.65
C HIS A 108 2.96 -1.89 -10.12
N GLU A 109 3.41 -3.08 -10.52
CA GLU A 109 3.20 -3.61 -11.88
C GLU A 109 1.70 -3.76 -12.19
N HIS A 110 0.92 -4.25 -11.24
CA HIS A 110 -0.54 -4.39 -11.40
C HIS A 110 -1.22 -3.03 -11.60
N PHE A 111 -0.92 -2.03 -10.78
CA PHE A 111 -1.51 -0.69 -10.94
C PHE A 111 -1.04 0.03 -12.21
N ALA A 112 0.24 -0.11 -12.58
CA ALA A 112 0.76 0.45 -13.83
C ALA A 112 0.03 -0.15 -15.04
N SER A 113 -0.17 -1.47 -15.06
CA SER A 113 -0.89 -2.14 -16.16
C SER A 113 -2.33 -1.67 -16.32
N LEU A 114 -3.03 -1.36 -15.23
CA LEU A 114 -4.38 -0.80 -15.26
C LEU A 114 -4.40 0.63 -15.83
N GLN A 115 -3.36 1.41 -15.54
CA GLN A 115 -3.22 2.77 -16.02
C GLN A 115 -2.92 2.81 -17.53
N ASP A 116 -2.05 1.92 -18.01
CA ASP A 116 -1.76 1.75 -19.44
C ASP A 116 -2.99 1.26 -20.25
N THR A 117 -3.88 0.45 -19.64
CA THR A 117 -5.13 0.03 -20.30
C THR A 117 -6.17 1.15 -20.43
N ASP A 118 -6.12 2.17 -19.56
CA ASP A 118 -6.95 3.37 -19.66
C ASP A 118 -6.40 4.37 -20.70
N ASP A 119 -5.10 4.30 -21.04
CA ASP A 119 -4.40 5.23 -21.95
C ASP A 119 -4.54 4.89 -23.46
N ILE A 120 -5.41 3.94 -23.85
CA ILE A 120 -5.77 3.67 -25.26
C ILE A 120 -6.78 4.71 -25.82
N ILE A 121 -6.91 5.87 -25.16
CA ILE A 121 -7.55 7.05 -25.75
C ILE A 121 -6.45 8.11 -25.93
N PRO A 122 -6.12 8.53 -27.17
CA PRO A 122 -4.99 9.39 -27.40
C PRO A 122 -5.34 10.80 -26.94
N SER A 123 -4.71 11.28 -25.88
CA SER A 123 -4.54 12.72 -25.65
C SER A 123 -3.10 13.00 -25.26
N SER A 124 -2.29 13.20 -26.30
CA SER A 124 -1.05 13.95 -26.21
C SER A 124 -1.28 15.26 -25.45
N ALA A 125 -0.65 15.47 -24.30
CA ALA A 125 0.24 16.60 -24.07
C ALA A 125 0.89 16.60 -22.67
N HIS A 126 2.21 16.82 -22.70
CA HIS A 126 3.09 17.36 -21.66
C HIS A 126 3.64 16.45 -20.55
N ARG A 127 4.89 16.06 -20.82
CA ARG A 127 5.92 15.58 -19.92
C ARG A 127 6.51 16.73 -19.10
N SER A 128 6.86 16.41 -17.85
CA SER A 128 7.80 17.09 -16.93
C SER A 128 7.26 18.24 -16.09
N GLU A 129 7.08 18.00 -14.78
CA GLU A 129 7.99 18.56 -13.75
C GLU A 129 7.71 17.99 -12.35
N MET A 130 8.77 18.02 -11.55
CA MET A 130 9.04 17.34 -10.29
C MET A 130 8.59 18.19 -9.10
N MET A 131 7.67 17.70 -8.25
CA MET A 131 7.64 17.85 -6.78
C MET A 131 6.23 17.60 -6.21
N GLY A 132 6.17 16.79 -5.15
CA GLY A 132 5.21 16.96 -4.06
C GLY A 132 3.85 16.29 -4.23
N GLU A 133 3.68 15.16 -3.54
CA GLU A 133 2.52 14.89 -2.67
C GLU A 133 1.17 15.41 -3.16
N SER A 134 0.52 14.67 -4.05
CA SER A 134 -0.93 14.48 -4.03
C SER A 134 -1.29 13.44 -5.06
N ILE A 135 -1.89 12.35 -4.59
CA ILE A 135 -2.67 11.44 -5.43
C ILE A 135 -3.64 12.35 -6.21
N PRO A 136 -3.63 12.40 -7.55
CA PRO A 136 -4.76 12.97 -8.27
C PRO A 136 -5.89 11.97 -8.07
N GLU A 137 -6.64 12.14 -6.98
CA GLU A 137 -7.98 11.59 -6.85
C GLU A 137 -8.68 12.05 -8.12
N ARG A 138 -8.88 11.14 -9.08
CA ARG A 138 -9.50 11.43 -10.37
C ARG A 138 -10.85 12.07 -10.04
N LEU A 139 -10.92 13.39 -10.09
CA LEU A 139 -12.08 14.15 -9.66
C LEU A 139 -13.24 13.70 -10.53
N GLU A 140 -14.19 12.98 -9.94
CA GLU A 140 -15.34 12.47 -10.69
C GLU A 140 -16.06 13.62 -11.40
N GLU A 141 -16.57 13.33 -12.60
CA GLU A 141 -17.22 14.35 -13.42
C GLU A 141 -18.47 14.90 -12.69
N PRO A 142 -18.64 16.24 -12.65
CA PRO A 142 -19.81 16.84 -12.03
C PRO A 142 -21.08 16.43 -12.79
N PHE A 143 -22.13 16.08 -12.05
CA PHE A 143 -23.41 15.66 -12.63
C PHE A 143 -24.54 16.64 -12.37
N ALA A 144 -24.36 17.58 -11.44
CA ALA A 144 -25.34 18.59 -11.11
C ALA A 144 -24.69 19.93 -10.78
N LYS A 145 -25.46 21.01 -10.95
CA LYS A 145 -25.06 22.36 -10.56
C LYS A 145 -26.12 22.96 -9.65
N VAL A 146 -25.68 23.64 -8.61
CA VAL A 146 -26.54 24.32 -7.66
C VAL A 146 -27.13 25.57 -8.32
N ASN A 147 -28.45 25.64 -8.45
CA ASN A 147 -29.11 26.79 -9.05
C ASN A 147 -29.28 27.95 -8.07
N SER A 148 -29.78 27.66 -6.87
CA SER A 148 -30.05 28.65 -5.83
C SER A 148 -30.06 27.98 -4.47
N VAL A 149 -29.67 28.73 -3.44
CA VAL A 149 -29.69 28.29 -2.05
C VAL A 149 -30.53 29.28 -1.25
N VAL A 150 -31.44 28.76 -0.43
CA VAL A 150 -32.29 29.59 0.43
C VAL A 150 -31.53 29.96 1.70
N THR A 151 -31.54 31.23 2.07
CA THR A 151 -30.90 31.73 3.29
C THR A 151 -31.47 31.06 4.53
N GLY A 152 -30.61 30.55 5.41
CA GLY A 152 -31.00 29.79 6.61
C GLY A 152 -31.38 28.33 6.35
N SER A 153 -31.18 27.81 5.14
CA SER A 153 -31.35 26.38 4.85
C SER A 153 -30.14 25.55 5.33
N PRO A 154 -30.27 24.22 5.44
CA PRO A 154 -29.15 23.33 5.74
C PRO A 154 -28.00 23.45 4.72
N ALA A 155 -28.33 23.71 3.45
CA ALA A 155 -27.36 23.93 2.39
C ALA A 155 -26.57 25.23 2.57
N ASP A 156 -27.22 26.32 3.01
CA ASP A 156 -26.58 27.60 3.33
C ASP A 156 -25.65 27.47 4.54
N SER A 157 -26.08 26.76 5.58
CA SER A 157 -25.26 26.47 6.77
C SER A 157 -24.08 25.55 6.46
N ALA A 158 -24.22 24.68 5.46
CA ALA A 158 -23.14 23.83 4.94
C ALA A 158 -22.19 24.59 3.99
N GLY A 159 -22.46 25.85 3.69
CA GLY A 159 -21.63 26.71 2.84
C GLY A 159 -21.81 26.49 1.33
N LEU A 160 -22.86 25.77 0.91
CA LEU A 160 -23.21 25.56 -0.49
C LEU A 160 -23.66 26.90 -1.12
N LYS A 161 -23.20 27.21 -2.33
CA LYS A 161 -23.56 28.44 -3.04
C LYS A 161 -24.18 28.15 -4.40
N ALA A 162 -25.00 29.09 -4.85
CA ALA A 162 -25.47 29.10 -6.23
C ALA A 162 -24.27 29.10 -7.19
N GLY A 163 -24.26 28.16 -8.13
CA GLY A 163 -23.20 27.97 -9.10
C GLY A 163 -22.23 26.84 -8.77
N ASP A 164 -22.27 26.24 -7.58
CA ASP A 164 -21.39 25.13 -7.23
C ASP A 164 -21.72 23.86 -8.04
N GLU A 165 -20.68 23.11 -8.40
CA GLU A 165 -20.81 21.84 -9.11
C GLU A 165 -20.75 20.67 -8.13
N ILE A 166 -21.71 19.77 -8.24
CA ILE A 166 -21.84 18.58 -7.39
C ILE A 166 -21.26 17.40 -8.16
N ARG A 167 -20.19 16.85 -7.60
CA ARG A 167 -19.56 15.60 -8.07
C ARG A 167 -20.15 14.39 -7.37
N ASN A 168 -20.25 14.47 -6.05
CA ASN A 168 -20.80 13.44 -5.19
C ASN A 168 -21.73 14.02 -4.14
N PHE A 169 -22.82 13.31 -3.86
CA PHE A 169 -23.78 13.65 -2.82
C PHE A 169 -24.13 12.40 -2.01
N GLY A 170 -23.45 12.21 -0.87
CA GLY A 170 -23.55 10.97 -0.10
C GLY A 170 -23.03 9.78 -0.92
N TYR A 171 -23.90 8.81 -1.19
CA TYR A 171 -23.62 7.66 -2.06
C TYR A 171 -23.97 7.89 -3.55
N VAL A 172 -24.45 9.10 -3.89
CA VAL A 172 -24.92 9.43 -5.23
C VAL A 172 -23.82 10.09 -6.05
N ASN A 173 -23.56 9.55 -7.24
CA ASN A 173 -22.56 9.98 -8.21
C ASN A 173 -23.18 10.11 -9.62
N LYS A 174 -22.36 10.53 -10.60
CA LYS A 174 -22.80 10.69 -12.00
C LYS A 174 -23.45 9.43 -12.58
N SER A 175 -22.99 8.24 -12.21
CA SER A 175 -23.49 6.98 -12.77
C SER A 175 -24.82 6.52 -12.17
N ASN A 176 -25.15 6.91 -10.94
CA ASN A 176 -26.29 6.37 -10.20
C ASN A 176 -27.38 7.39 -9.84
N HIS A 177 -27.25 8.67 -10.23
CA HIS A 177 -28.14 9.76 -9.77
C HIS A 177 -29.61 9.68 -10.23
N ASP A 178 -29.92 8.90 -11.28
CA ASP A 178 -31.27 8.75 -11.87
C ASP A 178 -32.05 10.07 -11.98
N GLY A 179 -31.46 11.06 -12.67
CA GLY A 179 -32.08 12.37 -12.87
C GLY A 179 -32.29 13.16 -11.57
N LEU A 180 -31.39 13.00 -10.59
CA LEU A 180 -31.42 13.62 -9.25
C LEU A 180 -32.43 13.03 -8.27
N LYS A 181 -33.20 12.00 -8.66
CA LYS A 181 -34.14 11.34 -7.75
C LYS A 181 -33.43 10.71 -6.54
N LYS A 182 -32.25 10.11 -6.78
CA LYS A 182 -31.45 9.50 -5.72
C LYS A 182 -30.87 10.53 -4.75
N VAL A 183 -30.61 11.75 -5.22
CA VAL A 183 -30.21 12.88 -4.37
C VAL A 183 -31.38 13.26 -3.45
N ALA A 184 -32.60 13.36 -3.98
CA ALA A 184 -33.79 13.66 -3.18
C ALA A 184 -34.06 12.58 -2.11
N GLU A 185 -33.94 11.31 -2.47
CA GLU A 185 -34.04 10.18 -1.53
C GLU A 185 -32.99 10.27 -0.41
N CYS A 186 -31.74 10.59 -0.77
CA CYS A 186 -30.65 10.77 0.19
C CYS A 186 -30.89 11.95 1.14
N VAL A 187 -31.46 13.06 0.65
CA VAL A 187 -31.83 14.21 1.48
C VAL A 187 -32.94 13.81 2.44
N GLN A 188 -34.02 13.21 1.93
CA GLN A 188 -35.17 12.80 2.72
C GLN A 188 -34.82 11.78 3.81
N GLY A 189 -33.92 10.84 3.52
CA GLY A 189 -33.41 9.88 4.51
C GLY A 189 -32.53 10.51 5.60
N ASN A 190 -31.98 11.70 5.36
CA ASN A 190 -31.15 12.44 6.30
C ASN A 190 -31.85 13.67 6.91
N GLU A 191 -33.11 13.93 6.57
CA GLU A 191 -33.93 14.97 7.19
C GLU A 191 -34.11 14.68 8.69
N GLY A 192 -33.46 15.49 9.54
CA GLY A 192 -33.48 15.35 11.01
C GLY A 192 -32.17 14.85 11.62
N ASN A 193 -31.23 14.34 10.83
CA ASN A 193 -29.88 14.04 11.28
C ASN A 193 -28.95 15.23 10.98
N MET A 194 -28.74 16.10 11.97
CA MET A 194 -27.67 17.09 11.88
C MET A 194 -26.32 16.38 11.71
N PRO A 195 -25.57 16.60 10.61
CA PRO A 195 -24.23 16.06 10.51
C PRO A 195 -23.35 16.77 11.55
N LYS A 196 -22.85 15.99 12.52
CA LYS A 196 -21.74 16.43 13.38
C LYS A 196 -20.56 16.74 12.45
N THR A 197 -20.23 18.04 12.35
CA THR A 197 -18.97 18.60 11.85
C THR A 197 -17.93 17.58 11.36
N GLY A 198 -17.71 17.51 10.03
CA GLY A 198 -16.54 16.80 9.50
C GLY A 198 -16.58 16.30 8.05
N ALA A 199 -17.72 16.32 7.35
CA ALA A 199 -17.74 15.92 5.94
C ALA A 199 -17.12 17.03 5.07
N LYS A 200 -15.82 16.91 4.78
CA LYS A 200 -15.12 17.73 3.81
C LYS A 200 -15.68 17.44 2.42
N THR A 201 -16.65 18.23 1.96
CA THR A 201 -17.02 18.26 0.54
C THR A 201 -15.92 19.00 -0.22
N LEU A 202 -15.20 18.27 -1.08
CA LEU A 202 -14.15 18.82 -1.93
C LEU A 202 -14.80 19.62 -3.07
N TYR A 203 -14.76 20.96 -2.98
CA TYR A 203 -15.20 21.86 -4.06
C TYR A 203 -13.97 22.43 -4.78
N SER A 204 -13.87 22.23 -6.09
CA SER A 204 -12.90 22.94 -6.94
C SER A 204 -13.60 24.09 -7.67
N LYS A 205 -13.13 25.32 -7.47
CA LYS A 205 -13.51 26.52 -8.24
C LYS A 205 -13.09 26.32 -9.71
N GLY A 206 -14.04 26.35 -10.64
CA GLY A 206 -13.75 26.24 -12.08
C GLY A 206 -14.63 27.19 -12.90
N TYR A 207 -13.99 28.04 -13.70
CA TYR A 207 -14.62 29.08 -14.51
C TYR A 207 -15.41 28.51 -15.70
N SER A 208 -16.44 29.27 -16.08
CA SER A 208 -17.41 29.03 -17.16
C SER A 208 -16.82 28.79 -18.55
N SER A 209 -17.34 27.81 -19.28
CA SER A 209 -17.64 27.94 -20.71
C SER A 209 -18.86 27.10 -21.08
N GLY A 210 -19.77 27.70 -21.85
CA GLY A 210 -21.17 27.30 -21.93
C GLY A 210 -21.52 26.23 -22.95
N SER A 211 -22.68 25.59 -22.70
CA SER A 211 -23.58 24.96 -23.69
C SER A 211 -24.95 24.65 -23.02
N PRO A 212 -26.06 24.53 -23.77
CA PRO A 212 -27.38 24.96 -23.32
C PRO A 212 -28.12 23.92 -22.45
N VAL A 213 -28.82 24.45 -21.44
CA VAL A 213 -29.46 23.75 -20.31
C VAL A 213 -30.91 23.40 -20.61
N GLN A 214 -31.32 22.16 -20.31
CA GLN A 214 -32.73 21.78 -20.19
C GLN A 214 -33.31 22.42 -18.91
N HIS A 215 -34.38 23.20 -19.09
CA HIS A 215 -34.96 24.04 -18.04
C HIS A 215 -35.94 23.24 -17.15
N LEU A 216 -35.75 23.27 -15.84
CA LEU A 216 -36.69 22.77 -14.85
C LEU A 216 -37.45 23.94 -14.21
N ARG A 217 -38.75 24.04 -14.51
CA ARG A 217 -39.73 24.89 -13.85
C ARG A 217 -40.54 24.03 -12.89
N VAL A 218 -40.29 24.10 -11.60
CA VAL A 218 -41.18 23.49 -10.60
C VAL A 218 -42.29 24.50 -10.31
N LYS A 219 -43.51 24.16 -10.71
CA LYS A 219 -44.72 24.87 -10.31
C LYS A 219 -45.09 24.40 -8.91
N ASP A 220 -45.07 25.32 -7.95
CA ASP A 220 -45.67 25.10 -6.65
C ASP A 220 -47.17 24.90 -6.83
N LYS A 221 -47.65 23.69 -6.50
CA LYS A 221 -49.08 23.42 -6.30
C LYS A 221 -49.34 23.43 -4.80
N ASN A 222 -49.77 24.60 -4.35
CA ASN A 222 -50.85 24.86 -3.40
C ASN A 222 -51.26 23.73 -2.44
N CYS A 223 -51.26 24.02 -1.15
CA CYS A 223 -52.32 23.53 -0.27
C CYS A 223 -52.68 24.61 0.77
N SER A 224 -53.99 24.78 0.93
CA SER A 224 -54.70 25.75 1.77
C SER A 224 -54.45 25.60 3.26
#